data_AF-A0A6N2KJB5-F1
#
_entry.id   AF-A0A6N2KJB5-F1
#
_cell.length_a   1.000
_cell.length_b   1.000
_cell.length_c   1.000
_cell.angle_alpha   90.00
_cell.angle_beta   90.00
_cell.angle_gamma   90.00
#
_symmetry.space_group_name_H-M   'P 1'
#
loop_
_entity.id
_entity.type
_entity.pdbx_description
1 polymer ?
#
loop_
_entity_poly.entity_id
_entity_poly.type
_entity_poly.pdbx_seq_one_letter_code
_entity_poly.pdbx_strand_id
1 'polypeptide(L)'
;MGRRQNDSESSRFISLSFLLAGFISCALVYTVLSIVLNSNTNSEGSNFEPLTLAEESNDGGCCRGIEKLELWGAAVKWGSDHKFNSSKECCQACKAMCTGIDGPCLCDTWVFCGNKKACGSKFGECWLKKQKDILAPDRQEAGNHVIWTSGIIFGKGEGIVGMETEYGILRIKLFPDCAPHSVAYVLELLTLRHCAGCQFHRAEGRGQLLLLAPLLQ
;
A
#
# COMPACT_ATOMS: atom_id res chain seq x y z
N MET A 1 62.12 -30.86 -50.30
CA MET A 1 61.93 -29.70 -49.39
C MET A 1 60.52 -29.18 -49.58
N GLY A 2 59.59 -29.52 -48.68
CA GLY A 2 58.16 -29.30 -48.92
C GLY A 2 57.35 -29.12 -47.64
N ARG A 3 56.90 -27.87 -47.47
CA ARG A 3 55.76 -27.32 -46.70
C ARG A 3 55.70 -27.49 -45.17
N ARG A 4 55.89 -26.32 -44.53
CA ARG A 4 55.61 -25.94 -43.13
C ARG A 4 54.20 -26.36 -42.67
N GLN A 5 54.13 -26.95 -41.49
CA GLN A 5 52.93 -27.07 -40.67
C GLN A 5 52.61 -25.68 -40.07
N ASN A 6 51.46 -25.08 -40.40
CA ASN A 6 51.03 -23.83 -39.75
C ASN A 6 49.50 -23.72 -39.52
N ASP A 7 48.73 -24.80 -39.70
CA ASP A 7 47.26 -24.73 -39.67
C ASP A 7 46.62 -25.15 -38.32
N SER A 8 47.41 -25.69 -37.38
CA SER A 8 46.90 -26.17 -36.08
C SER A 8 46.73 -25.08 -35.03
N GLU A 9 47.60 -24.04 -35.02
CA GLU A 9 47.53 -22.99 -34.01
C GLU A 9 46.44 -21.96 -34.33
N SER A 10 46.31 -21.55 -35.60
CA SER A 10 45.34 -20.54 -36.03
C SER A 10 43.89 -20.93 -35.71
N SER A 11 43.51 -22.20 -35.93
CA SER A 11 42.16 -22.70 -35.62
C SER A 11 41.85 -22.71 -34.12
N ARG A 12 42.85 -22.94 -33.26
CA ARG A 12 42.66 -22.93 -31.79
C ARG A 12 42.50 -21.50 -31.27
N PHE A 13 43.28 -20.56 -31.80
CA PHE A 13 43.14 -19.15 -31.44
C PHE A 13 41.79 -18.57 -31.88
N ILE A 14 41.32 -18.90 -33.09
CA ILE A 14 40.01 -18.47 -33.57
C ILE A 14 38.88 -19.06 -32.70
N SER A 15 38.96 -20.35 -32.35
CA SER A 15 37.99 -20.99 -31.46
C SER A 15 37.99 -20.36 -30.05
N LEU A 16 39.17 -20.02 -29.52
CA LEU A 16 39.28 -19.36 -28.21
C LEU A 16 38.73 -17.93 -28.25
N SER A 17 38.95 -17.20 -29.33
CA SER A 17 38.39 -15.87 -29.54
C SER A 17 36.86 -15.88 -29.61
N PHE A 18 36.25 -16.86 -30.28
CA PHE A 18 34.79 -16.99 -30.31
C PHE A 18 34.20 -17.37 -28.95
N LEU A 19 34.87 -18.25 -28.20
CA LEU A 19 34.46 -18.58 -26.83
C LEU A 19 34.53 -17.35 -25.92
N LEU A 20 35.64 -16.60 -25.96
CA LEU A 20 35.82 -15.38 -25.19
C LEU A 20 34.78 -14.30 -25.55
N ALA A 21 34.49 -14.11 -26.84
CA ALA A 21 33.44 -13.20 -27.30
C ALA A 21 32.05 -13.61 -26.77
N GLY A 22 31.76 -14.91 -26.75
CA GLY A 22 30.53 -15.45 -26.16
C GLY A 22 30.42 -15.17 -24.66
N PHE A 23 31.49 -15.41 -23.90
CA PHE A 23 31.51 -15.12 -22.45
C PHE A 23 31.33 -13.62 -22.15
N ILE A 24 31.95 -12.73 -22.94
CA ILE A 24 31.80 -11.28 -22.78
C ILE A 24 30.37 -10.85 -23.11
N SER A 25 29.77 -11.38 -24.17
CA SER A 25 28.38 -11.11 -24.54
C SER A 25 27.40 -11.55 -23.45
N CYS A 26 27.56 -12.77 -22.93
CA CYS A 26 26.74 -13.28 -21.83
C CYS A 26 26.90 -12.44 -20.54
N ALA A 27 28.12 -12.01 -20.21
CA ALA A 27 28.36 -11.15 -19.06
C ALA A 27 27.66 -9.79 -19.19
N LEU A 28 27.70 -9.16 -20.37
CA LEU A 28 27.02 -7.88 -20.62
C LEU A 28 25.49 -8.03 -20.57
N VAL A 29 24.94 -9.12 -21.10
CA VAL A 29 23.49 -9.39 -20.99
C VAL A 29 23.10 -9.62 -19.53
N TYR A 30 23.91 -10.37 -18.77
CA TYR A 30 23.66 -10.63 -17.36
C TYR A 30 23.73 -9.36 -16.51
N THR A 31 24.68 -8.46 -16.75
CA THR A 31 24.76 -7.19 -16.01
C THR A 31 23.58 -6.29 -16.32
N VAL A 32 23.15 -6.20 -17.58
CA VAL A 32 21.95 -5.43 -17.96
C VAL A 32 20.68 -6.02 -17.36
N LEU A 33 20.49 -7.35 -17.44
CA LEU A 33 19.34 -8.02 -16.79
C LEU A 33 19.37 -7.81 -15.28
N SER A 34 20.56 -7.91 -14.65
CA SER A 34 20.72 -7.69 -13.23
C SER A 34 20.37 -6.26 -12.85
N ILE A 35 20.75 -5.24 -13.63
CA ILE A 35 20.38 -3.85 -13.34
C ILE A 35 18.87 -3.63 -13.51
N VAL A 36 18.25 -4.19 -14.55
CA VAL A 36 16.81 -4.05 -14.81
C VAL A 36 15.97 -4.79 -13.75
N LEU A 37 16.39 -5.98 -13.33
CA LEU A 37 15.69 -6.77 -12.31
C LEU A 37 16.00 -6.29 -10.87
N ASN A 38 17.22 -5.82 -10.60
CA ASN A 38 17.65 -5.30 -9.29
C ASN A 38 17.22 -3.84 -9.04
N SER A 39 16.69 -3.14 -10.05
CA SER A 39 16.02 -1.84 -9.86
C SER A 39 14.73 -1.95 -9.01
N ASN A 40 14.28 -3.18 -8.70
CA ASN A 40 13.14 -3.45 -7.83
C ASN A 40 13.50 -4.11 -6.49
N THR A 41 14.78 -4.12 -6.09
CA THR A 41 15.22 -4.74 -4.82
C THR A 41 16.30 -3.92 -4.12
N ASN A 42 15.94 -2.76 -3.59
CA ASN A 42 16.57 -2.29 -2.34
C ASN A 42 15.91 -3.04 -1.18
N SER A 43 16.30 -4.30 -0.98
CA SER A 43 15.95 -5.07 0.22
C SER A 43 17.15 -5.08 1.16
N GLU A 44 17.22 -4.11 2.07
CA GLU A 44 18.01 -4.25 3.28
C GLU A 44 17.35 -5.29 4.20
N GLY A 45 18.18 -6.18 4.74
CA GLY A 45 17.77 -7.38 5.45
C GLY A 45 16.90 -7.11 6.68
N SER A 46 15.83 -7.89 6.80
CA SER A 46 14.94 -7.90 7.96
C SER A 46 15.64 -8.54 9.16
N ASN A 47 16.10 -7.72 10.11
CA ASN A 47 16.22 -8.15 11.49
C ASN A 47 14.83 -8.03 12.13
N PHE A 48 14.22 -9.17 12.47
CA PHE A 48 12.95 -9.21 13.18
C PHE A 48 13.18 -8.89 14.66
N GLU A 49 12.76 -7.70 15.09
CA GLU A 49 12.53 -7.38 16.51
C GLU A 49 11.02 -7.39 16.81
N PRO A 50 10.63 -7.72 18.06
CA PRO A 50 9.24 -7.97 18.42
C PRO A 50 8.41 -6.69 18.49
N LEU A 51 7.12 -6.85 18.19
CA LEU A 51 6.07 -5.83 18.13
C LEU A 51 6.10 -4.87 19.34
N THR A 52 6.83 -3.77 19.21
CA THR A 52 6.57 -2.53 19.94
C THR A 52 5.78 -1.63 18.99
N LEU A 53 4.80 -0.89 19.52
CA LEU A 53 3.91 -0.01 18.77
C LEU A 53 4.74 1.03 18.02
N ALA A 54 5.12 0.71 16.78
CA ALA A 54 5.86 1.59 15.91
C ALA A 54 4.93 2.74 15.49
N GLU A 55 5.17 3.89 16.10
CA GLU A 55 4.92 5.16 15.45
C GLU A 55 5.64 5.18 14.10
N GLU A 56 4.88 5.65 13.12
CA GLU A 56 5.18 5.85 11.71
C GLU A 56 6.66 6.07 11.37
N SER A 57 7.19 5.22 10.50
CA SER A 57 8.39 5.52 9.70
C SER A 57 8.08 5.46 8.20
N ASN A 58 8.34 6.59 7.54
CA ASN A 58 8.25 6.84 6.10
C ASN A 58 9.21 5.93 5.31
N ASP A 59 8.72 5.20 4.31
CA ASP A 59 9.13 5.40 2.91
C ASP A 59 8.22 4.56 1.98
N GLY A 60 7.25 5.22 1.35
CA GLY A 60 6.11 4.60 0.64
C GLY A 60 4.76 5.16 1.10
N GLY A 61 4.65 6.47 1.27
CA GLY A 61 3.63 7.12 2.12
C GLY A 61 2.18 6.69 1.86
N CYS A 62 1.48 6.38 2.95
CA CYS A 62 0.03 6.38 3.04
C CYS A 62 -0.54 7.77 2.69
N CYS A 63 -1.87 7.90 2.56
CA CYS A 63 -2.62 9.04 2.03
C CYS A 63 -2.79 9.09 0.50
N ARG A 64 -3.29 7.99 -0.10
CA ARG A 64 -3.62 7.96 -1.54
C ARG A 64 -5.07 8.37 -1.85
N GLY A 65 -6.02 7.99 -1.00
CA GLY A 65 -7.45 8.15 -1.26
C GLY A 65 -7.96 7.26 -2.41
N ILE A 66 -9.23 7.43 -2.75
CA ILE A 66 -9.90 6.79 -3.90
C ILE A 66 -10.22 7.89 -4.90
N GLU A 67 -9.73 7.74 -6.14
CA GLU A 67 -10.08 8.63 -7.24
C GLU A 67 -11.54 8.46 -7.65
N LYS A 68 -12.13 9.52 -8.22
CA LYS A 68 -13.50 9.49 -8.74
C LYS A 68 -14.53 9.13 -7.67
N LEU A 69 -14.30 9.62 -6.45
CA LEU A 69 -15.17 9.41 -5.29
C LEU A 69 -15.35 10.73 -4.54
N GLU A 70 -16.60 11.11 -4.30
CA GLU A 70 -16.97 12.23 -3.45
C GLU A 70 -17.62 11.71 -2.16
N LEU A 71 -16.86 11.77 -1.07
CA LEU A 71 -17.39 11.53 0.27
C LEU A 71 -18.08 12.80 0.79
N TRP A 72 -19.28 12.62 1.32
CA TRP A 72 -20.05 13.70 1.93
C TRP A 72 -19.58 13.93 3.38
N GLY A 73 -20.19 14.91 4.05
CA GLY A 73 -19.90 15.22 5.45
C GLY A 73 -19.94 16.71 5.74
N ALA A 74 -20.06 17.05 7.02
CA ALA A 74 -20.06 18.44 7.49
C ALA A 74 -18.67 19.05 7.26
N ALA A 75 -18.62 20.24 6.66
CA ALA A 75 -17.36 20.91 6.37
C ALA A 75 -16.72 21.44 7.66
N VAL A 76 -15.46 21.05 7.88
CA VAL A 76 -14.60 21.51 8.96
C VAL A 76 -13.64 22.59 8.45
N LYS A 77 -13.15 22.43 7.21
CA LYS A 77 -12.48 23.48 6.43
C LYS A 77 -13.05 23.52 5.02
N TRP A 78 -13.35 24.73 4.57
CA TRP A 78 -13.87 25.01 3.24
C TRP A 78 -12.73 24.98 2.20
N GLY A 79 -12.92 24.25 1.11
CA GLY A 79 -11.88 24.08 0.10
C GLY A 79 -11.58 25.34 -0.73
N SER A 80 -12.52 26.30 -0.77
CA SER A 80 -12.32 27.59 -1.43
C SER A 80 -11.08 28.34 -0.92
N ASP A 81 -10.86 28.29 0.40
CA ASP A 81 -9.77 28.97 1.11
C ASP A 81 -8.69 28.00 1.59
N HIS A 82 -8.84 26.71 1.27
CA HIS A 82 -7.93 25.65 1.70
C HIS A 82 -7.48 24.82 0.49
N LYS A 83 -6.29 25.14 -0.02
CA LYS A 83 -5.76 24.54 -1.25
C LYS A 83 -4.39 23.91 -1.05
N PHE A 84 -4.18 22.80 -1.73
CA PHE A 84 -2.92 22.04 -1.74
C PHE A 84 -2.53 21.64 -3.17
N ASN A 85 -1.29 21.19 -3.33
CA ASN A 85 -0.77 20.75 -4.62
C ASN A 85 -0.95 19.24 -4.84
N SER A 86 -1.33 18.49 -3.79
CA SER A 86 -1.56 17.05 -3.89
C SER A 86 -2.64 16.54 -2.93
N SER A 87 -3.21 15.38 -3.27
CA SER A 87 -4.13 14.65 -2.38
C SER A 87 -3.46 14.21 -1.08
N LYS A 88 -2.17 13.88 -1.15
CA LYS A 88 -1.36 13.50 0.02
C LYS A 88 -1.30 14.62 1.05
N GLU A 89 -1.04 15.85 0.61
CA GLU A 89 -1.03 17.03 1.49
C GLU A 89 -2.42 17.28 2.12
N CYS A 90 -3.49 17.15 1.32
CA CYS A 90 -4.86 17.29 1.82
C CYS A 90 -5.21 16.25 2.89
N CYS A 91 -4.85 14.98 2.66
CA CYS A 91 -5.02 13.91 3.63
C CYS A 91 -4.21 14.14 4.91
N GLN A 92 -2.95 14.57 4.77
CA GLN A 92 -2.08 14.90 5.90
C GLN A 92 -2.64 16.07 6.73
N ALA A 93 -3.25 17.06 6.08
CA ALA A 93 -3.93 18.16 6.77
C ALA A 93 -5.12 17.66 7.61
N CYS A 94 -5.91 16.72 7.08
CA CYS A 94 -6.98 16.07 7.85
C CYS A 94 -6.41 15.29 9.05
N LYS A 95 -5.38 14.48 8.81
CA LYS A 95 -4.71 13.65 9.82
C LYS A 95 -4.07 14.49 10.93
N ALA A 96 -3.55 15.68 10.63
CA ALA A 96 -3.03 16.61 11.63
C ALA A 96 -4.12 17.13 12.59
N MET A 97 -5.40 17.04 12.20
CA MET A 97 -6.55 17.35 13.07
C MET A 97 -7.03 16.15 13.91
N CYS A 98 -6.24 15.06 13.91
CA CYS A 98 -6.44 13.84 14.68
C CYS A 98 -5.29 13.63 15.68
N THR A 99 -5.09 14.57 16.61
CA THR A 99 -3.97 14.51 17.58
C THR A 99 -4.17 13.47 18.68
N GLY A 100 -5.38 12.94 18.86
CA GLY A 100 -5.67 11.88 19.83
C GLY A 100 -5.56 12.29 21.32
N ILE A 101 -5.31 13.57 21.58
CA ILE A 101 -5.23 14.17 22.93
C ILE A 101 -6.62 14.65 23.39
N ASP A 102 -7.44 15.16 22.46
CA ASP A 102 -8.71 15.84 22.75
C ASP A 102 -9.95 15.14 22.15
N GLY A 103 -10.05 13.81 22.27
CA GLY A 103 -11.23 13.05 21.81
C GLY A 103 -11.22 12.68 20.32
N PRO A 104 -12.39 12.45 19.69
CA PRO A 104 -12.48 11.99 18.30
C PRO A 104 -11.93 13.03 17.32
N CYS A 105 -11.42 12.55 16.19
CA CYS A 105 -10.88 13.39 15.11
C CYS A 105 -11.83 14.53 14.72
N LEU A 106 -11.33 15.77 14.65
CA LEU A 106 -12.13 16.89 14.13
C LEU A 106 -12.36 16.76 12.62
N CYS A 107 -11.37 16.27 11.88
CA CYS A 107 -11.49 15.86 10.48
C CYS A 107 -11.29 14.36 10.38
N ASP A 108 -12.22 13.64 9.77
CA ASP A 108 -12.10 12.21 9.49
C ASP A 108 -12.34 11.88 8.01
N THR A 109 -12.61 12.89 7.18
CA THR A 109 -12.82 12.75 5.74
C THR A 109 -12.21 13.93 5.01
N TRP A 110 -11.58 13.67 3.88
CA TRP A 110 -11.03 14.71 3.02
C TRP A 110 -11.41 14.48 1.57
N VAL A 111 -11.56 15.57 0.81
CA VAL A 111 -11.88 15.55 -0.63
C VAL A 111 -10.99 16.55 -1.34
N PHE A 112 -10.29 16.13 -2.39
CA PHE A 112 -9.29 16.91 -3.11
C PHE A 112 -9.52 16.89 -4.62
N CYS A 113 -9.31 18.02 -5.29
CA CYS A 113 -9.36 18.11 -6.75
C CYS A 113 -7.95 18.32 -7.35
N GLY A 114 -7.34 17.22 -7.82
CA GLY A 114 -5.98 17.23 -8.36
C GLY A 114 -5.85 17.34 -9.88
N ASN A 115 -6.93 17.18 -10.64
CA ASN A 115 -6.85 17.19 -12.10
C ASN A 115 -7.10 18.59 -12.66
N LYS A 116 -6.04 19.29 -13.06
CA LYS A 116 -6.13 20.67 -13.57
C LYS A 116 -7.14 20.87 -14.72
N LYS A 117 -7.33 19.87 -15.58
CA LYS A 117 -8.28 19.96 -16.71
C LYS A 117 -9.72 19.77 -16.25
N ALA A 118 -9.98 18.81 -15.37
CA ALA A 118 -11.33 18.49 -14.91
C ALA A 118 -11.82 19.43 -13.79
N CYS A 119 -10.92 19.92 -12.94
CA CYS A 119 -11.26 20.69 -11.75
C CYS A 119 -11.63 22.15 -12.03
N GLY A 120 -11.17 22.75 -13.13
CA GLY A 120 -11.42 24.16 -13.43
C GLY A 120 -10.99 25.09 -12.28
N SER A 121 -11.91 25.91 -11.78
CA SER A 121 -11.68 26.82 -10.64
C SER A 121 -11.43 26.09 -9.31
N LYS A 122 -11.86 24.82 -9.21
CA LYS A 122 -11.71 23.99 -8.01
C LYS A 122 -10.35 23.31 -7.91
N PHE A 123 -9.46 23.54 -8.88
CA PHE A 123 -8.14 22.93 -8.86
C PHE A 123 -7.39 23.27 -7.56
N GLY A 124 -6.87 22.23 -6.92
CA GLY A 124 -6.14 22.30 -5.65
C GLY A 124 -7.04 22.40 -4.41
N GLU A 125 -8.35 22.57 -4.55
CA GLU A 125 -9.25 22.63 -3.38
C GLU A 125 -9.16 21.35 -2.55
N CYS A 126 -9.04 21.54 -1.23
CA CYS A 126 -9.04 20.50 -0.22
C CYS A 126 -10.15 20.77 0.78
N TRP A 127 -11.17 19.93 0.76
CA TRP A 127 -12.31 19.99 1.66
C TRP A 127 -12.09 19.03 2.81
N LEU A 128 -11.93 19.55 4.02
CA LEU A 128 -11.84 18.75 5.23
C LEU A 128 -13.22 18.63 5.86
N LYS A 129 -13.65 17.42 6.15
CA LYS A 129 -15.01 17.08 6.54
C LYS A 129 -15.04 16.14 7.74
N LYS A 130 -16.22 16.06 8.36
CA LYS A 130 -16.57 15.14 9.43
C LYS A 130 -17.75 14.26 9.03
N GLN A 131 -17.60 12.94 9.14
CA GLN A 131 -18.67 11.96 8.97
C GLN A 131 -19.57 11.93 10.21
N LYS A 132 -20.82 11.53 9.98
CA LYS A 132 -21.72 11.17 11.09
C LYS A 132 -21.34 9.82 11.69
N ASP A 133 -21.03 8.85 10.83
CA ASP A 133 -20.52 7.53 11.19
C ASP A 133 -19.33 7.19 10.29
N ILE A 134 -18.14 7.05 10.90
CA ILE A 134 -16.91 6.82 10.16
C ILE A 134 -16.79 5.38 9.64
N LEU A 135 -17.54 4.43 10.21
CA LEU A 135 -17.60 3.04 9.73
C LEU A 135 -18.66 2.86 8.62
N ALA A 136 -19.54 3.84 8.44
CA ALA A 136 -20.52 3.90 7.36
C ALA A 136 -20.45 5.27 6.66
N PRO A 137 -19.33 5.57 5.95
CA PRO A 137 -19.09 6.90 5.40
C PRO A 137 -20.13 7.26 4.32
N ASP A 138 -20.71 8.45 4.45
CA ASP A 138 -21.70 8.96 3.52
C ASP A 138 -21.04 9.26 2.16
N ARG A 139 -21.59 8.69 1.08
CA ARG A 139 -21.14 8.91 -0.29
C ARG A 139 -22.11 9.85 -0.99
N GLN A 140 -21.60 10.92 -1.59
CA GLN A 140 -22.41 11.77 -2.45
C GLN A 140 -22.46 11.21 -3.86
N GLU A 141 -21.30 10.92 -4.45
CA GLU A 141 -21.20 10.50 -5.84
C GLU A 141 -19.93 9.67 -6.10
N ALA A 142 -19.97 8.81 -7.12
CA ALA A 142 -18.83 8.00 -7.54
C ALA A 142 -18.83 7.74 -9.06
N GLY A 143 -17.66 7.57 -9.65
CA GLY A 143 -17.48 7.16 -11.06
C GLY A 143 -16.88 8.25 -11.95
N ASN A 144 -16.83 7.99 -13.26
CA ASN A 144 -16.00 8.75 -14.21
C ASN A 144 -16.32 10.26 -14.33
N HIS A 145 -17.51 10.69 -13.94
CA HIS A 145 -17.92 12.10 -13.94
C HIS A 145 -17.46 12.85 -12.67
N VAL A 146 -17.06 12.13 -11.62
CA VAL A 146 -16.59 12.70 -10.37
C VAL A 146 -15.13 13.16 -10.51
N ILE A 147 -14.91 14.44 -10.23
CA ILE A 147 -13.59 15.10 -10.34
C ILE A 147 -12.72 14.95 -9.09
N TRP A 148 -13.31 14.42 -8.02
CA TRP A 148 -12.74 14.38 -6.70
C TRP A 148 -11.99 13.08 -6.41
N THR A 149 -10.91 13.21 -5.64
CA THR A 149 -10.28 12.12 -4.91
C THR A 149 -10.60 12.30 -3.44
N SER A 150 -11.04 11.26 -2.74
CA SER A 150 -11.40 11.37 -1.33
C SER A 150 -10.91 10.20 -0.50
N GLY A 151 -10.84 10.40 0.80
CA GLY A 151 -10.45 9.36 1.74
C GLY A 151 -10.94 9.64 3.15
N ILE A 152 -10.88 8.62 3.99
CA ILE A 152 -11.23 8.69 5.41
C ILE A 152 -9.97 8.54 6.27
N ILE A 153 -10.01 9.06 7.49
CA ILE A 153 -9.00 8.93 8.53
C ILE A 153 -9.67 8.36 9.77
N PHE A 154 -9.07 7.34 10.37
CA PHE A 154 -9.49 6.86 11.68
C PHE A 154 -8.60 7.45 12.76
N GLY A 155 -9.22 8.02 13.79
CA GLY A 155 -8.56 8.48 14.99
C GLY A 155 -8.11 7.34 15.90
N LYS A 156 -7.51 7.72 17.03
CA LYS A 156 -7.10 6.75 18.06
C LYS A 156 -8.33 6.01 18.61
N GLY A 157 -8.32 4.69 18.50
CA GLY A 157 -9.43 3.84 18.96
C GLY A 157 -10.58 3.69 17.96
N GLU A 158 -10.53 4.36 16.81
CA GLU A 158 -11.48 4.21 15.71
C GLU A 158 -10.98 3.20 14.67
N GLY A 159 -11.86 2.77 13.76
CA GLY A 159 -11.48 1.85 12.68
C GLY A 159 -11.13 0.44 13.15
N ILE A 160 -11.59 0.03 14.34
CA ILE A 160 -11.37 -1.30 14.89
C ILE A 160 -12.65 -2.11 14.72
N VAL A 161 -12.57 -3.15 13.90
CA VAL A 161 -13.67 -4.08 13.64
C VAL A 161 -13.49 -5.31 14.52
N GLY A 162 -14.56 -5.72 15.22
CA GLY A 162 -14.60 -6.96 15.97
C GLY A 162 -15.21 -8.08 15.15
N MET A 163 -14.53 -9.22 15.08
CA MET A 163 -15.09 -10.46 14.58
C MET A 163 -15.25 -11.43 15.74
N GLU A 164 -16.50 -11.72 16.06
CA GLU A 164 -16.86 -12.68 17.11
C GLU A 164 -16.69 -14.11 16.61
N THR A 165 -15.99 -14.92 17.40
CA THR A 165 -15.74 -16.34 17.13
C THR A 165 -16.01 -17.14 18.40
N GLU A 166 -16.10 -18.46 18.28
CA GLU A 166 -16.23 -19.35 19.45
C GLU A 166 -15.03 -19.29 20.41
N TYR A 167 -13.88 -18.78 19.95
CA TYR A 167 -12.65 -18.63 20.73
C TYR A 167 -12.45 -17.21 21.28
N GLY A 168 -13.45 -16.33 21.12
CA GLY A 168 -13.39 -14.93 21.54
C GLY A 168 -13.45 -13.95 20.36
N ILE A 169 -13.17 -12.68 20.64
CA ILE A 169 -13.31 -11.58 19.67
C ILE A 169 -11.94 -11.24 19.07
N LEU A 170 -11.78 -11.45 17.76
CA LEU A 170 -10.64 -10.95 17.01
C LEU A 170 -10.86 -9.48 16.66
N ARG A 171 -9.98 -8.59 17.11
CA ARG A 171 -10.03 -7.15 16.80
C ARG A 171 -9.07 -6.82 15.67
N ILE A 172 -9.59 -6.25 14.59
CA ILE A 172 -8.85 -5.92 13.38
C ILE A 172 -8.84 -4.40 13.23
N LYS A 173 -7.66 -3.78 13.26
CA LYS A 173 -7.49 -2.35 13.00
C LYS A 173 -7.34 -2.09 11.50
N LEU A 174 -8.15 -1.18 10.98
CA LEU A 174 -8.16 -0.77 9.58
C LEU A 174 -7.29 0.47 9.36
N PHE A 175 -6.66 0.55 8.18
CA PHE A 175 -5.73 1.63 7.79
C PHE A 175 -6.16 2.25 6.44
N PRO A 176 -7.18 3.13 6.44
CA PRO A 176 -7.77 3.67 5.21
C PRO A 176 -6.83 4.61 4.45
N ASP A 177 -5.89 5.25 5.14
CA ASP A 177 -4.86 6.08 4.51
C ASP A 177 -3.91 5.24 3.65
N CYS A 178 -3.58 4.03 4.10
CA CYS A 178 -2.65 3.14 3.40
C CYS A 178 -3.34 2.25 2.35
N ALA A 179 -4.52 1.71 2.66
CA ALA A 179 -5.23 0.74 1.81
C ALA A 179 -6.72 1.12 1.63
N PRO A 180 -7.02 2.27 1.00
CA PRO A 180 -8.36 2.84 0.99
C PRO A 180 -9.41 1.93 0.34
N HIS A 181 -9.07 1.26 -0.78
CA HIS A 181 -9.98 0.33 -1.46
C HIS A 181 -10.31 -0.90 -0.63
N SER A 182 -9.28 -1.52 -0.01
CA SER A 182 -9.48 -2.70 0.84
C SER A 182 -10.34 -2.37 2.06
N VAL A 183 -10.09 -1.22 2.68
CA VAL A 183 -10.89 -0.75 3.82
C VAL A 183 -12.33 -0.45 3.39
N ALA A 184 -12.54 0.26 2.28
CA ALA A 184 -13.88 0.52 1.76
C ALA A 184 -14.66 -0.78 1.50
N TYR A 185 -14.02 -1.78 0.91
CA TYR A 185 -14.62 -3.09 0.66
C TYR A 185 -14.96 -3.83 1.96
N VAL A 186 -14.07 -3.82 2.96
CA VAL A 186 -14.35 -4.40 4.27
C VAL A 186 -15.55 -3.72 4.92
N LEU A 187 -15.63 -2.39 4.91
CA LEU A 187 -16.78 -1.65 5.47
C LEU A 187 -18.08 -2.01 4.76
N GLU A 188 -18.06 -2.14 3.42
CA GLU A 188 -19.23 -2.62 2.65
C GLU A 188 -19.65 -4.03 3.08
N LEU A 189 -18.71 -4.98 3.20
CA LEU A 189 -19.01 -6.35 3.64
C LEU A 189 -19.62 -6.41 5.05
N LEU A 190 -19.20 -5.53 5.96
CA LEU A 190 -19.75 -5.48 7.32
C LEU A 190 -21.25 -5.14 7.33
N THR A 191 -21.72 -4.34 6.38
CA THR A 191 -23.16 -4.03 6.25
C THR A 191 -24.00 -5.23 5.80
N LEU A 192 -23.38 -6.18 5.07
CA LEU A 192 -24.08 -7.28 4.44
C LEU A 192 -24.20 -8.53 5.33
N ARG A 193 -23.54 -8.57 6.50
CA ARG A 193 -23.52 -9.71 7.44
C ARG A 193 -23.19 -11.07 6.80
N HIS A 194 -22.45 -11.08 5.69
CA HIS A 194 -22.20 -12.31 4.92
C HIS A 194 -21.38 -13.36 5.67
N CYS A 195 -20.57 -12.96 6.66
CA CYS A 195 -19.70 -13.87 7.39
C CYS A 195 -20.32 -14.47 8.67
N ALA A 196 -21.63 -14.32 8.90
CA ALA A 196 -22.29 -14.95 10.03
C ALA A 196 -22.25 -16.49 9.87
N GLY A 197 -21.41 -17.17 10.65
CA GLY A 197 -21.20 -18.62 10.58
C GLY A 197 -20.10 -19.07 9.61
N CYS A 198 -19.32 -18.15 9.04
CA CYS A 198 -18.13 -18.52 8.26
C CYS A 198 -17.07 -19.21 9.13
N GLN A 199 -16.31 -20.12 8.51
CA GLN A 199 -15.22 -20.85 9.16
C GLN A 199 -13.86 -20.43 8.59
N PHE A 200 -12.83 -20.48 9.42
CA PHE A 200 -11.45 -20.38 8.95
C PHE A 200 -11.03 -21.72 8.31
N HIS A 201 -10.98 -21.76 6.99
CA HIS A 201 -10.65 -23.00 6.26
C HIS A 201 -9.14 -23.29 6.15
N ARG A 202 -8.28 -22.33 6.48
CA ARG A 202 -6.82 -22.47 6.40
C ARG A 202 -6.16 -21.77 7.59
N ALA A 203 -5.29 -22.51 8.27
CA ALA A 203 -4.38 -21.99 9.29
C ALA A 203 -3.00 -22.59 9.04
N GLU A 204 -1.98 -21.75 9.04
CA GLU A 204 -0.60 -22.17 8.83
C GLU A 204 0.24 -21.80 10.05
N GLY A 205 0.97 -22.78 10.57
CA GLY A 205 1.94 -22.55 11.63
C GLY A 205 3.17 -21.83 11.10
N ARG A 206 3.95 -21.24 12.01
CA ARG A 206 5.20 -20.50 11.68
C ARG A 206 6.38 -21.40 11.26
N GLY A 207 6.13 -22.66 10.89
CA GLY A 207 7.17 -23.58 10.40
C GLY A 207 8.19 -24.04 11.44
N GLN A 208 7.95 -23.89 12.75
CA GLN A 208 8.81 -24.54 13.74
C GLN A 208 8.57 -26.05 13.74
N LEU A 209 9.53 -26.80 13.22
CA LEU A 209 9.69 -28.22 13.53
C LEU A 209 10.10 -28.31 15.01
N LEU A 210 9.12 -28.37 15.92
CA LEU A 210 9.40 -28.77 17.29
C LEU A 210 9.78 -30.26 17.24
N LEU A 211 11.07 -30.52 17.44
CA LEU A 211 11.56 -31.83 17.88
C LEU A 211 10.66 -32.29 19.05
N LEU A 212 10.04 -33.45 18.84
CA LEU A 212 9.34 -34.31 19.81
C LEU A 212 9.40 -33.83 21.27
N ALA A 213 8.27 -33.37 21.78
CA ALA A 213 7.95 -33.48 23.19
C ALA A 213 6.53 -34.08 23.30
N PRO A 214 6.38 -35.34 23.75
CA PRO A 214 5.08 -35.89 24.05
C PRO A 214 4.64 -35.32 25.39
N LEU A 215 3.61 -34.48 25.39
CA LEU A 215 2.84 -34.18 26.60
C LEU A 215 1.36 -34.39 26.30
N LEU A 216 1.02 -35.69 26.25
CA LEU A 216 -0.29 -36.19 26.63
C LEU A 216 -0.06 -37.18 27.77
N GLN A 217 -0.31 -36.70 28.99
CA GLN A 217 -0.85 -37.51 30.05
C GLN A 217 -1.77 -36.65 30.90
#